data_AF-E0VEJ5-F1
#
_entry.id   AF-E0VEJ5-F1
#
_cell.length_a   1.000
_cell.length_b   1.000
_cell.length_c   1.000
_cell.angle_alpha   90.00
_cell.angle_beta   90.00
_cell.angle_gamma   90.00
#
_symmetry.space_group_name_H-M   'P 1'
#
loop_
_entity.id
_entity.type
_entity.pdbx_description
1 polymer ?
#
loop_
_entity_poly.entity_id
_entity_poly.type
_entity_poly.pdbx_seq_one_letter_code
_entity_poly.pdbx_strand_id
1 'polypeptide(L)'
;MCQRQLLNVKQGPQCPVAGKFNFTQRGDVPFETRILGGVTDSPRPNLYCKEKISDLSVCDTDQKEMAIDVTFCLSVDHLGAPVDIYSDPDYKLKCIGFWKENLKSYLITYDELDAFSKYRCWVYQRADLNRVLMSESIGTYCHLKQDVTSWNYTEGAAVAIEMQEYERERDQCPMHFDDGTNPWLLSENTLKIFSWDGYGAAHKTEIKT
;
A
#
# COMPACT_ATOMS: atom_id res chain seq x y z
N MET A 1 -31.84 1.66 -3.26
CA MET A 1 -31.58 0.24 -2.89
C MET A 1 -30.13 -0.06 -3.23
N CYS A 2 -29.22 0.03 -2.27
CA CYS A 2 -27.81 -0.31 -2.48
C CYS A 2 -27.71 -1.84 -2.30
N GLN A 3 -27.59 -2.55 -3.41
CA GLN A 3 -27.55 -4.01 -3.42
C GLN A 3 -26.20 -4.43 -2.82
N ARG A 4 -26.23 -5.04 -1.63
CA ARG A 4 -25.08 -5.73 -1.03
C ARG A 4 -24.65 -6.85 -1.97
N GLN A 5 -23.84 -6.56 -2.96
CA GLN A 5 -22.96 -7.56 -3.55
C GLN A 5 -22.00 -7.97 -2.43
N LEU A 6 -22.06 -9.24 -2.06
CA LEU A 6 -21.01 -9.88 -1.28
C LEU A 6 -19.72 -9.74 -2.08
N LEU A 7 -18.93 -8.72 -1.75
CA LEU A 7 -17.58 -8.56 -2.28
C LEU A 7 -16.82 -9.82 -1.90
N ASN A 8 -16.52 -10.66 -2.90
CA ASN A 8 -15.61 -11.78 -2.72
C ASN A 8 -14.23 -11.19 -2.39
N VAL A 9 -13.91 -11.13 -1.10
CA VAL A 9 -12.63 -10.62 -0.57
C VAL A 9 -11.42 -11.31 -1.22
N LYS A 10 -11.59 -12.51 -1.79
CA LYS A 10 -10.54 -13.27 -2.47
C LYS A 10 -10.13 -12.72 -3.85
N GLN A 11 -10.91 -11.85 -4.47
CA GLN A 11 -10.59 -11.25 -5.77
C GLN A 11 -10.94 -9.75 -5.74
N GLY A 12 -10.07 -8.98 -5.08
CA GLY A 12 -10.13 -7.51 -5.07
C GLY A 12 -9.51 -6.89 -6.33
N PRO A 13 -9.83 -5.61 -6.63
CA PRO A 13 -9.14 -4.86 -7.66
C PRO A 13 -7.67 -4.60 -7.27
N GLN A 14 -6.87 -4.21 -8.25
CA GLN A 14 -5.54 -3.66 -8.02
C GLN A 14 -5.62 -2.45 -7.08
N CYS A 15 -4.67 -2.33 -6.16
CA CYS A 15 -4.57 -1.19 -5.26
C CYS A 15 -4.31 0.09 -6.08
N PRO A 16 -5.05 1.18 -5.81
CA PRO A 16 -4.90 2.42 -6.55
C PRO A 16 -3.57 3.12 -6.27
N VAL A 17 -2.92 2.79 -5.16
CA VAL A 17 -1.56 3.26 -4.84
C VAL A 17 -0.70 2.01 -4.78
N ALA A 18 0.28 1.91 -5.69
CA ALA A 18 1.27 0.86 -5.66
C ALA A 18 2.70 1.39 -5.82
N GLY A 19 3.66 0.62 -5.32
CA GLY A 19 5.06 1.02 -5.20
C GLY A 19 5.61 0.73 -3.81
N LYS A 20 6.76 1.31 -3.51
CA LYS A 20 7.45 1.15 -2.23
C LYS A 20 7.76 2.52 -1.62
N PHE A 21 7.24 2.77 -0.43
CA PHE A 21 7.20 4.09 0.17
C PHE A 21 7.70 4.10 1.60
N ASN A 22 8.52 5.09 1.92
CA ASN A 22 8.90 5.40 3.27
C ASN A 22 7.88 6.41 3.78
N PHE A 23 7.23 6.10 4.91
CA PHE A 23 6.14 6.92 5.39
C PHE A 23 6.44 7.55 6.75
N THR A 24 5.94 8.76 6.97
CA THR A 24 5.87 9.34 8.31
C THR A 24 4.41 9.40 8.73
N GLN A 25 4.14 9.11 10.01
CA GLN A 25 2.77 9.03 10.52
C GLN A 25 2.50 10.11 11.58
N ARG A 26 1.27 10.63 11.59
CA ARG A 26 0.74 11.56 12.59
C ARG A 26 -0.70 11.19 12.88
N GLY A 27 -1.10 11.06 14.14
CA GLY A 27 -2.47 10.64 14.46
C GLY A 27 -2.71 10.40 15.93
N ASP A 28 -3.99 10.27 16.28
CA ASP A 28 -4.43 9.80 17.60
C ASP A 28 -4.12 8.31 17.80
N VAL A 29 -4.18 7.52 16.72
CA VAL A 29 -3.92 6.07 16.72
C VAL A 29 -2.89 5.73 15.63
N PRO A 30 -1.59 5.95 15.88
CA PRO A 30 -0.54 5.61 14.92
C PRO A 30 -0.39 4.09 14.76
N PHE A 31 0.22 3.65 13.65
CA PHE A 31 0.58 2.24 13.50
C PHE A 31 1.67 1.86 14.50
N GLU A 32 1.53 0.68 15.07
CA GLU A 32 2.47 0.09 16.01
C GLU A 32 2.98 -1.25 15.46
N THR A 33 4.20 -1.62 15.82
CA THR A 33 4.76 -2.92 15.44
C THR A 33 3.93 -4.03 16.06
N ARG A 34 3.38 -4.94 15.24
CA ARG A 34 2.56 -6.07 15.69
C ARG A 34 3.13 -7.37 15.16
N ILE A 35 3.39 -8.31 16.07
CA ILE A 35 3.83 -9.65 15.68
C ILE A 35 2.60 -10.48 15.35
N LEU A 36 2.37 -10.75 14.06
CA LEU A 36 1.29 -11.63 13.61
C LEU A 36 1.54 -13.06 14.14
N GLY A 37 0.52 -13.70 14.72
CA GLY A 37 0.62 -15.13 15.13
C GLY A 37 1.21 -15.43 16.52
N GLY A 38 1.66 -14.44 17.28
CA GLY A 38 2.21 -14.64 18.63
C GLY A 38 3.73 -14.78 18.65
N VAL A 39 4.26 -15.80 19.34
CA VAL A 39 5.72 -15.99 19.49
C VAL A 39 6.36 -16.13 18.11
N THR A 40 7.50 -15.45 17.89
CA THR A 40 8.27 -15.51 16.63
C THR A 40 8.41 -16.94 16.10
N ASP A 41 7.95 -17.18 14.86
CA ASP A 41 7.97 -18.50 14.19
C ASP A 41 9.37 -19.13 14.08
N SER A 42 10.43 -18.35 14.32
CA SER A 42 11.80 -18.84 14.40
C SER A 42 12.63 -17.99 15.35
N PRO A 43 13.64 -18.56 16.05
CA PRO A 43 14.58 -17.79 16.84
C PRO A 43 15.27 -16.78 15.93
N ARG A 44 14.94 -15.50 16.08
CA ARG A 44 15.59 -14.44 15.29
C ARG A 44 17.08 -14.44 15.65
N PRO A 45 18.00 -14.67 14.69
CA PRO A 45 19.41 -14.44 14.95
C PRO A 45 19.58 -12.99 15.43
N ASN A 46 20.56 -12.75 16.30
CA ASN A 46 20.81 -11.41 16.82
C ASN A 46 21.31 -10.51 15.68
N LEU A 47 20.37 -9.85 15.02
CA LEU A 47 20.56 -9.09 13.80
C LEU A 47 20.72 -7.61 14.14
N TYR A 48 21.91 -7.07 13.92
CA TYR A 48 22.13 -5.65 14.16
C TYR A 48 21.66 -4.83 12.96
N CYS A 49 20.51 -4.19 13.11
CA CYS A 49 19.99 -3.27 12.11
C CYS A 49 20.65 -1.88 12.24
N LYS A 50 21.31 -1.41 11.17
CA LYS A 50 21.99 -0.10 11.15
C LYS A 50 21.01 1.06 10.98
N GLU A 51 20.04 0.89 10.08
CA GLU A 51 19.08 1.93 9.70
C GLU A 51 17.68 1.35 9.74
N LYS A 52 16.80 2.01 10.47
CA LYS A 52 15.39 1.65 10.63
C LYS A 52 14.53 2.70 9.96
N ILE A 53 13.64 2.26 9.10
CA ILE A 53 12.67 3.10 8.37
C ILE A 53 11.29 2.49 8.49
N SER A 54 10.26 3.27 8.24
CA SER A 54 8.89 2.79 8.04
C SER A 54 8.72 2.45 6.56
N ASP A 55 8.11 1.31 6.24
CA ASP A 55 7.89 0.85 4.87
C ASP A 55 6.40 0.61 4.61
N LEU A 56 5.91 1.15 3.52
CA LEU A 56 4.63 0.75 2.93
C LEU A 56 4.91 0.24 1.53
N SER A 57 4.61 -1.03 1.30
CA SER A 57 4.95 -1.71 0.06
C SER A 57 3.74 -2.41 -0.57
N VAL A 58 3.62 -2.23 -1.89
CA VAL A 58 2.61 -2.85 -2.76
C VAL A 58 3.36 -3.34 -3.98
N CYS A 59 4.06 -4.45 -3.81
CA CYS A 59 4.99 -4.99 -4.81
C CYS A 59 4.57 -6.35 -5.37
N ASP A 60 3.41 -6.87 -4.95
CA ASP A 60 2.93 -8.15 -5.46
C ASP A 60 2.61 -8.06 -6.96
N THR A 61 2.67 -9.17 -7.70
CA THR A 61 2.43 -9.19 -9.16
C THR A 61 1.04 -8.71 -9.52
N ASP A 62 0.08 -8.99 -8.65
CA ASP A 62 -1.30 -8.57 -8.80
C ASP A 62 -1.57 -7.18 -8.18
N GLN A 63 -0.64 -6.66 -7.38
CA GLN A 63 -0.76 -5.41 -6.62
C GLN A 63 -2.10 -5.29 -5.86
N LYS A 64 -2.63 -6.39 -5.30
CA LYS A 64 -3.91 -6.43 -4.57
C LYS A 64 -3.77 -6.27 -3.07
N GLU A 65 -2.57 -6.41 -2.55
CA GLU A 65 -2.26 -6.39 -1.13
C GLU A 65 -1.24 -5.28 -0.84
N MET A 66 -1.51 -4.54 0.24
CA MET A 66 -0.67 -3.50 0.78
C MET A 66 -0.10 -3.95 2.11
N ALA A 67 1.23 -3.98 2.18
CA ALA A 67 1.97 -4.28 3.39
C ALA A 67 2.41 -2.98 4.06
N ILE A 68 2.20 -2.87 5.37
CA ILE A 68 2.68 -1.75 6.18
C ILE A 68 3.58 -2.31 7.27
N ASP A 69 4.76 -1.73 7.37
CA ASP A 69 5.78 -1.99 8.37
C ASP A 69 6.19 -0.71 9.06
N VAL A 70 6.00 -0.66 10.38
CA VAL A 70 6.37 0.52 11.17
C VAL A 70 7.88 0.61 11.35
N THR A 71 8.55 -0.54 11.43
CA THR A 71 10.00 -0.63 11.62
C THR A 71 10.59 -1.69 10.71
N PHE A 72 10.90 -1.29 9.48
CA PHE A 72 11.65 -2.05 8.49
C PHE A 72 13.17 -1.79 8.61
N CYS A 73 13.97 -2.85 8.41
CA CYS A 73 15.41 -2.76 8.46
C CYS A 73 16.04 -2.56 7.08
N LEU A 74 16.64 -1.39 6.83
CA LEU A 74 17.25 -1.05 5.54
C LEU A 74 18.72 -1.52 5.41
N SER A 75 19.25 -2.28 6.35
CA SER A 75 20.64 -2.73 6.26
C SER A 75 20.84 -3.88 5.27
N VAL A 76 21.95 -3.83 4.53
CA VAL A 76 22.42 -4.91 3.65
C VAL A 76 23.65 -5.60 4.21
N ASP A 77 23.82 -6.87 3.87
CA ASP A 77 24.98 -7.68 4.23
C ASP A 77 26.16 -7.38 3.30
N HIS A 78 27.33 -7.97 3.56
CA HIS A 78 28.53 -7.85 2.72
C HIS A 78 28.34 -8.29 1.25
N LEU A 79 27.31 -9.10 0.97
CA LEU A 79 26.91 -9.55 -0.36
C LEU A 79 25.86 -8.62 -1.02
N GLY A 80 25.41 -7.58 -0.33
CA GLY A 80 24.35 -6.68 -0.79
C GLY A 80 22.93 -7.27 -0.68
N ALA A 81 22.77 -8.41 -0.01
CA ALA A 81 21.47 -8.99 0.30
C ALA A 81 20.81 -8.26 1.50
N PRO A 82 19.48 -8.18 1.56
CA PRO A 82 18.79 -7.68 2.75
C PRO A 82 19.13 -8.56 3.95
N VAL A 83 19.46 -7.91 5.07
CA VAL A 83 19.88 -8.57 6.30
C VAL A 83 18.69 -9.20 7.03
N ASP A 84 17.51 -8.58 6.91
CA ASP A 84 16.25 -9.06 7.46
C ASP A 84 15.43 -9.79 6.38
N ILE A 85 15.47 -11.12 6.40
CA ILE A 85 14.73 -12.00 5.46
C ILE A 85 13.56 -12.73 6.12
N TYR A 86 13.37 -12.54 7.43
CA TYR A 86 12.40 -13.29 8.24
C TYR A 86 11.32 -12.41 8.86
N SER A 87 11.37 -11.09 8.64
CA SER A 87 10.30 -10.21 9.09
C SER A 87 9.09 -10.35 8.16
N ASP A 88 7.99 -10.80 8.74
CA ASP A 88 6.67 -10.57 8.17
C ASP A 88 6.26 -9.12 8.37
N PRO A 89 5.42 -8.56 7.46
CA PRO A 89 4.95 -7.22 7.63
C PRO A 89 3.96 -7.11 8.79
N ASP A 90 3.98 -5.98 9.48
CA ASP A 90 3.08 -5.69 10.61
C ASP A 90 1.62 -5.79 10.13
N TYR A 91 1.24 -5.06 9.09
CA TYR A 91 -0.13 -5.06 8.56
C TYR A 91 -0.18 -5.56 7.12
N LYS A 92 -1.14 -6.46 6.82
CA LYS A 92 -1.45 -6.95 5.47
C LYS A 92 -2.88 -6.56 5.13
N LEU A 93 -3.03 -5.53 4.30
CA LEU A 93 -4.30 -4.92 3.93
C LEU A 93 -4.66 -5.30 2.49
N LYS A 94 -5.82 -5.90 2.28
CA LYS A 94 -6.32 -6.24 0.94
C LYS A 94 -7.12 -5.07 0.38
N CYS A 95 -6.81 -4.65 -0.85
CA CYS A 95 -7.58 -3.62 -1.52
C CYS A 95 -8.91 -4.21 -2.02
N ILE A 96 -10.04 -3.63 -1.58
CA ILE A 96 -11.38 -4.12 -1.89
C ILE A 96 -12.05 -3.27 -2.96
N GLY A 97 -11.83 -1.96 -2.91
CA GLY A 97 -12.44 -1.03 -3.86
C GLY A 97 -11.97 0.39 -3.61
N PHE A 98 -11.96 1.18 -4.67
CA PHE A 98 -11.63 2.59 -4.63
C PHE A 98 -12.56 3.36 -5.57
N TRP A 99 -12.82 4.62 -5.25
CA TRP A 99 -13.62 5.51 -6.10
C TRP A 99 -13.31 6.96 -5.78
N LYS A 100 -13.64 7.84 -6.71
CA LYS A 100 -13.55 9.28 -6.53
C LYS A 100 -14.93 9.89 -6.31
N GLU A 101 -15.08 10.71 -5.27
CA GLU A 101 -16.28 11.48 -5.02
C GLU A 101 -15.90 12.91 -4.59
N ASN A 102 -16.49 13.92 -5.25
CA ASN A 102 -16.28 15.34 -4.93
C ASN A 102 -14.79 15.75 -4.84
N LEU A 103 -13.98 15.33 -5.83
CA LEU A 103 -12.51 15.56 -5.91
C LEU A 103 -11.66 14.79 -4.89
N LYS A 104 -12.28 14.03 -3.98
CA LYS A 104 -11.57 13.17 -3.02
C LYS A 104 -11.54 11.73 -3.53
N SER A 105 -10.40 11.07 -3.38
CA SER A 105 -10.24 9.67 -3.73
C SER A 105 -10.30 8.82 -2.45
N TYR A 106 -11.15 7.81 -2.47
CA TYR A 106 -11.42 6.93 -1.36
C TYR A 106 -10.96 5.52 -1.69
N LEU A 107 -10.36 4.84 -0.72
CA LEU A 107 -9.92 3.46 -0.81
C LEU A 107 -10.45 2.69 0.40
N ILE A 108 -11.08 1.56 0.15
CA ILE A 108 -11.49 0.61 1.18
C ILE A 108 -10.52 -0.56 1.16
N THR A 109 -9.94 -0.80 2.33
CA THR A 109 -9.04 -1.93 2.57
C THR A 109 -9.68 -2.92 3.55
N TYR A 110 -9.18 -4.14 3.54
CA TYR A 110 -9.60 -5.20 4.43
C TYR A 110 -8.40 -5.85 5.14
N ASP A 111 -8.41 -5.82 6.47
CA ASP A 111 -7.47 -6.52 7.33
C ASP A 111 -8.15 -7.77 7.92
N GLU A 112 -7.52 -8.93 7.75
CA GLU A 112 -8.04 -10.19 8.31
C GLU A 112 -7.91 -10.27 9.83
N LEU A 113 -6.93 -9.56 10.39
CA LEU A 113 -6.50 -9.67 11.78
C LEU A 113 -7.05 -8.55 12.68
N ASP A 114 -7.70 -7.54 12.10
CA ASP A 114 -8.37 -6.50 12.88
C ASP A 114 -9.62 -7.06 13.59
N ALA A 115 -9.64 -6.92 14.92
CA ALA A 115 -10.69 -7.46 15.78
C ALA A 115 -11.97 -6.60 15.80
N PHE A 116 -11.86 -5.29 15.54
CA PHE A 116 -13.01 -4.39 15.64
C PHE A 116 -13.77 -4.33 14.33
N SER A 117 -13.07 -3.91 13.30
CA SER A 117 -13.62 -3.67 11.99
C SER A 117 -12.59 -4.12 10.97
N LYS A 118 -12.80 -5.29 10.39
CA LYS A 118 -11.94 -5.81 9.33
C LYS A 118 -11.82 -4.90 8.10
N TYR A 119 -12.63 -3.86 7.99
CA TYR A 119 -12.57 -2.89 6.91
C TYR A 119 -12.08 -1.55 7.43
N ARG A 120 -11.21 -0.89 6.65
CA ARG A 120 -10.69 0.45 6.92
C ARG A 120 -10.86 1.32 5.69
N CYS A 121 -11.35 2.54 5.90
CA CYS A 121 -11.48 3.52 4.84
C CYS A 121 -10.31 4.50 4.86
N TRP A 122 -9.81 4.80 3.66
CA TRP A 122 -8.68 5.67 3.41
C TRP A 122 -9.10 6.78 2.46
N VAL A 123 -8.62 7.99 2.74
CA VAL A 123 -8.65 9.11 1.79
C VAL A 123 -7.23 9.31 1.30
N TYR A 124 -7.01 9.30 -0.01
CA TYR A 124 -5.67 9.38 -0.58
C TYR A 124 -5.59 10.42 -1.68
N GLN A 125 -4.40 10.99 -1.85
CA GLN A 125 -4.11 11.92 -2.94
C GLN A 125 -2.61 11.93 -3.23
N ARG A 126 -2.27 12.07 -4.51
CA ARG A 126 -0.89 12.33 -4.92
C ARG A 126 -0.55 13.81 -4.73
N ALA A 127 0.50 14.10 -3.97
CA ALA A 127 0.99 15.47 -3.73
C ALA A 127 2.04 15.88 -4.78
N ASP A 128 3.03 15.02 -5.01
CA ASP A 128 4.10 15.19 -6.01
C ASP A 128 4.27 13.91 -6.84
N LEU A 129 5.17 13.87 -7.83
CA LEU A 129 5.41 12.64 -8.61
C LEU A 129 5.78 11.44 -7.73
N ASN A 130 6.54 11.68 -6.67
CA ASN A 130 7.11 10.64 -5.79
C ASN A 130 6.50 10.67 -4.38
N ARG A 131 5.44 11.48 -4.15
CA ARG A 131 4.84 11.69 -2.82
C ARG A 131 3.35 11.49 -2.85
N VAL A 132 2.88 10.63 -1.95
CA VAL A 132 1.46 10.31 -1.79
C VAL A 132 1.07 10.53 -0.33
N LEU A 133 -0.04 11.21 -0.13
CA LEU A 133 -0.61 11.45 1.18
C LEU A 133 -1.82 10.53 1.34
N MET A 134 -1.97 9.93 2.52
CA MET A 134 -3.13 9.13 2.85
C MET A 134 -3.57 9.37 4.30
N SER A 135 -4.88 9.32 4.53
CA SER A 135 -5.47 9.39 5.87
C SER A 135 -6.38 8.19 6.08
N GLU A 136 -6.16 7.45 7.17
CA GLU A 136 -7.00 6.36 7.61
C GLU A 136 -8.13 6.90 8.50
N SER A 137 -9.34 6.42 8.27
CA SER A 137 -10.51 6.69 9.12
C SER A 137 -10.51 5.84 10.39
N ILE A 138 -11.18 6.33 11.44
CA ILE A 138 -11.31 5.58 12.71
C ILE A 138 -12.16 4.31 12.60
N GLY A 139 -12.96 4.16 11.53
CA GLY A 139 -13.88 3.05 11.35
C GLY A 139 -13.91 2.49 9.93
N THR A 140 -15.03 1.84 9.58
CA THR A 140 -15.22 1.17 8.28
C THR A 140 -15.59 2.12 7.13
N TYR A 141 -15.83 3.38 7.43
CA TYR A 141 -16.31 4.38 6.49
C TYR A 141 -15.52 5.68 6.65
N CYS A 142 -15.30 6.38 5.54
CA CYS A 142 -14.65 7.68 5.57
C CYS A 142 -15.64 8.75 6.01
N HIS A 143 -15.20 9.63 6.89
CA HIS A 143 -16.04 10.73 7.37
C HIS A 143 -16.04 11.88 6.35
N LEU A 144 -17.16 12.61 6.23
CA LEU A 144 -17.30 13.70 5.24
C LEU A 144 -16.27 14.83 5.43
N LYS A 145 -15.86 15.08 6.68
CA LYS A 145 -14.85 16.08 7.04
C LYS A 145 -13.42 15.58 6.91
N GLN A 146 -13.22 14.28 6.69
CA GLN A 146 -11.89 13.72 6.57
C GLN A 146 -11.24 14.17 5.26
N ASP A 147 -10.03 14.69 5.38
CA ASP A 147 -9.14 15.04 4.27
C ASP A 147 -7.86 14.21 4.36
N VAL A 148 -7.03 14.32 3.33
CA VAL A 148 -5.80 13.53 3.19
C VAL A 148 -4.77 13.81 4.29
N THR A 149 -4.82 15.01 4.88
CA THR A 149 -3.97 15.42 6.00
C THR A 149 -4.64 15.27 7.37
N SER A 150 -5.89 14.79 7.41
CA SER A 150 -6.64 14.63 8.66
C SER A 150 -6.03 13.52 9.50
N TRP A 151 -5.81 13.81 10.79
CA TRP A 151 -5.13 12.91 11.72
C TRP A 151 -5.86 12.74 13.07
N ASN A 152 -6.94 13.49 13.29
CA ASN A 152 -7.68 13.54 14.56
C ASN A 152 -9.07 12.90 14.47
N TYR A 153 -9.55 12.36 15.60
CA TYR A 153 -10.89 11.81 15.74
C TYR A 153 -12.00 12.83 15.47
N THR A 154 -11.74 14.12 15.71
CA THR A 154 -12.70 15.22 15.49
C THR A 154 -13.04 15.41 14.01
N GLU A 155 -12.11 15.10 13.13
CA GLU A 155 -12.28 15.11 11.67
C GLU A 155 -12.75 13.75 11.14
N GLY A 156 -12.68 12.71 11.97
CA GLY A 156 -13.03 11.32 11.66
C GLY A 156 -11.85 10.47 11.18
N ALA A 157 -10.62 10.96 11.36
CA ALA A 157 -9.39 10.25 11.03
C ALA A 157 -8.76 9.59 12.27
N ALA A 158 -8.01 8.51 12.06
CA ALA A 158 -7.19 7.86 13.07
C ALA A 158 -5.70 8.22 12.89
N VAL A 159 -5.20 8.15 11.65
CA VAL A 159 -3.81 8.43 11.32
C VAL A 159 -3.70 9.01 9.91
N ALA A 160 -2.85 10.01 9.74
CA ALA A 160 -2.37 10.47 8.46
C ALA A 160 -0.95 9.95 8.22
N ILE A 161 -0.71 9.41 7.04
CA ILE A 161 0.60 8.98 6.57
C ILE A 161 1.02 9.82 5.37
N GLU A 162 2.24 10.32 5.43
CA GLU A 162 2.90 11.00 4.32
C GLU A 162 3.97 10.08 3.78
N MET A 163 3.78 9.64 2.54
CA MET A 163 4.55 8.59 1.90
C MET A 163 5.45 9.18 0.82
N GLN A 164 6.72 8.83 0.87
CA GLN A 164 7.76 9.21 -0.09
C GLN A 164 8.31 7.95 -0.73
N GLU A 165 8.31 7.88 -2.06
CA GLU A 165 8.86 6.75 -2.80
C GLU A 165 10.34 6.52 -2.43
N TYR A 166 10.72 5.26 -2.20
CA TYR A 166 12.11 4.86 -1.94
C TYR A 166 12.45 3.51 -2.61
N GLU A 167 12.20 3.37 -3.90
CA GLU A 167 12.64 2.16 -4.61
C GLU A 167 14.18 2.10 -4.73
N ARG A 168 14.76 0.91 -4.45
CA ARG A 168 16.19 0.62 -4.68
C ARG A 168 16.36 0.00 -6.06
N GLU A 169 17.55 0.10 -6.65
CA GLU A 169 17.85 -0.42 -8.00
C GLU A 169 17.50 -1.91 -8.23
N ARG A 170 17.44 -2.71 -7.16
CA ARG A 170 17.12 -4.15 -7.21
C ARG A 170 15.71 -4.50 -6.74
N ASP A 171 14.98 -3.56 -6.16
CA ASP A 171 13.60 -3.80 -5.80
C ASP A 171 12.77 -3.74 -7.11
N GLN A 172 11.77 -4.62 -7.25
CA GLN A 172 10.88 -4.68 -8.42
C GLN A 172 9.47 -4.30 -7.99
N CYS A 173 9.24 -3.00 -7.81
CA CYS A 173 8.01 -2.45 -7.24
C CYS A 173 7.50 -1.28 -8.10
N PRO A 174 6.91 -1.56 -9.28
CA PRO A 174 6.51 -0.51 -10.19
C PRO A 174 5.46 0.41 -9.57
N MET A 175 5.72 1.71 -9.61
CA MET A 175 4.77 2.72 -9.14
C MET A 175 3.48 2.69 -9.95
N HIS A 176 2.35 2.69 -9.24
CA HIS A 176 1.02 2.83 -9.82
C HIS A 176 0.22 3.84 -9.00
N PHE A 177 -0.52 4.71 -9.70
CA PHE A 177 -1.44 5.65 -9.07
C PHE A 177 -2.71 5.80 -9.91
N ASP A 178 -3.85 5.46 -9.33
CA ASP A 178 -5.19 5.68 -9.89
C ASP A 178 -6.01 6.53 -8.92
N ASP A 179 -6.60 7.61 -9.42
CA ASP A 179 -7.41 8.52 -8.62
C ASP A 179 -8.86 8.06 -8.43
N GLY A 180 -9.28 6.95 -9.05
CA GLY A 180 -10.61 6.37 -8.90
C GLY A 180 -11.70 7.08 -9.69
N THR A 181 -11.35 7.90 -10.69
CA THR A 181 -12.34 8.57 -11.55
C THR A 181 -13.18 7.57 -12.36
N ASN A 182 -12.60 6.46 -12.79
CA ASN A 182 -13.33 5.37 -13.45
C ASN A 182 -12.88 3.99 -12.94
N PRO A 183 -13.39 3.54 -11.79
CA PRO A 183 -12.95 2.30 -11.13
C PRO A 183 -13.43 1.03 -11.85
N TRP A 184 -14.31 1.15 -12.85
CA TRP A 184 -14.89 0.03 -13.59
C TRP A 184 -14.15 -0.27 -14.90
N LEU A 185 -13.15 0.54 -15.23
CA LEU A 185 -12.25 0.25 -16.33
C LEU A 185 -11.46 -0.99 -15.91
N LEU A 186 -11.69 -2.11 -16.59
CA LEU A 186 -10.90 -3.32 -16.42
C LEU A 186 -9.46 -2.98 -16.82
N SER A 187 -8.59 -2.72 -15.85
CA SER A 187 -7.15 -2.72 -16.08
C SER A 187 -6.77 -4.18 -16.34
N GLU A 188 -6.64 -4.57 -17.60
CA GLU A 188 -5.90 -5.79 -17.91
C GLU A 188 -4.47 -5.59 -17.37
N ASN A 189 -4.01 -6.47 -16.48
CA ASN A 189 -2.61 -6.57 -16.01
C ASN A 189 -1.69 -6.88 -17.21
N THR A 190 -1.45 -5.87 -18.04
CA THR A 190 -0.63 -5.99 -19.24
C THR A 190 0.69 -5.32 -18.96
N LEU A 191 1.74 -6.13 -18.78
CA LEU A 191 3.11 -5.65 -18.77
C LEU A 191 3.42 -5.09 -20.17
N LYS A 192 3.51 -3.75 -20.27
CA LYS A 192 3.95 -3.08 -21.50
C LYS A 192 5.47 -3.09 -21.57
N ILE A 193 6.03 -4.12 -22.17
CA ILE A 193 7.48 -4.21 -22.42
C ILE A 193 7.79 -3.41 -23.69
N PHE A 194 8.53 -2.31 -23.54
CA PHE A 194 9.05 -1.55 -24.68
C PHE A 194 10.42 -2.12 -25.09
N SER A 195 10.47 -2.91 -26.16
CA SER A 195 11.72 -3.33 -26.77
C SER A 195 12.23 -2.23 -27.73
N TRP A 196 13.43 -1.72 -27.48
CA TRP A 196 14.13 -0.80 -28.38
C TRP A 196 15.14 -1.60 -29.20
N ASP A 197 14.76 -1.99 -30.42
CA ASP A 197 15.73 -2.42 -31.42
C ASP A 197 16.31 -1.19 -32.11
N GLY A 198 17.65 -1.09 -32.14
CA GLY A 198 18.42 0.08 -32.59
C GLY A 198 18.25 0.51 -34.05
N TYR A 199 17.21 0.05 -34.74
CA TYR A 199 16.77 0.50 -36.05
C TYR A 199 15.26 0.69 -36.07
N GLY A 200 14.82 1.87 -35.63
CA GLY A 200 13.64 2.57 -36.16
C GLY A 200 12.35 1.76 -36.39
N ALA A 201 11.86 1.01 -35.40
CA ALA A 201 10.43 0.77 -35.19
C ALA A 201 10.24 0.11 -33.83
N ALA A 202 9.57 0.78 -32.89
CA ALA A 202 9.18 0.18 -31.62
C ALA A 202 8.15 -0.93 -31.88
N HIS A 203 8.52 -2.19 -31.65
CA HIS A 203 7.57 -3.30 -31.68
C HIS A 203 6.82 -3.35 -30.34
N LYS A 204 5.50 -3.23 -30.37
CA LYS A 204 4.65 -3.34 -29.18
C LYS A 204 4.32 -4.81 -28.94
N THR A 205 4.98 -5.43 -27.97
CA THR A 205 4.62 -6.78 -27.49
C THR A 205 3.74 -6.66 -26.25
N GLU A 206 2.46 -7.04 -26.39
CA GLU A 206 1.56 -7.21 -25.26
C GLU A 206 1.61 -8.68 -24.83
N ILE A 207 2.17 -8.95 -23.65
CA ILE A 207 2.09 -10.27 -23.02
C ILE A 207 0.87 -10.22 -22.10
N LYS A 208 -0.12 -11.07 -22.38
CA LYS A 208 -1.25 -11.32 -21.49
C LYS A 208 -0.81 -12.40 -20.50
N THR A 209 -0.84 -12.09 -19.20
CA THR A 209 -0.70 -13.05 -18.10
C THR A 209 -2.05 -13.38 -17.52
#